data_AF-A0A4D6XB72-F1
#
_entry.id   AF-A0A4D6XB72-F1
#
_cell.length_a   1.000
_cell.length_b   1.000
_cell.length_c   1.000
_cell.angle_alpha   90.00
_cell.angle_beta   90.00
_cell.angle_gamma   90.00
#
_symmetry.space_group_name_H-M   'P 1'
#
loop_
_entity.id
_entity.type
_entity.pdbx_description
1 polymer ?
#
loop_
_entity_poly.entity_id
_entity_poly.type
_entity_poly.pdbx_seq_one_letter_code
_entity_poly.pdbx_strand_id
1 'polypeptide(L)'
;MYEVAIEAEACVLQCEITDVVIEAAHPAIWTSDWDAQGYCELEFRVVSGVVYDEQGQASELGLNGCSALADRYAEYIEEQLLRQYHDIHGDLP
;
A
#
# COMPACT_ATOMS: atom_id res chain seq x y z
N MET A 1 9.89 -0.80 6.08
CA MET A 1 9.82 -1.07 4.62
C MET A 1 8.87 -2.22 4.45
N TYR A 2 7.96 -2.11 3.49
CA TYR A 2 6.87 -3.04 3.24
C TYR A 2 7.06 -3.72 1.89
N GLU A 3 6.53 -4.92 1.74
CA GLU A 3 6.66 -5.71 0.52
C GLU A 3 5.29 -6.00 -0.08
N VAL A 4 5.12 -5.72 -1.36
CA VAL A 4 3.87 -6.02 -2.07
C VAL A 4 4.17 -6.92 -3.26
N ALA A 5 3.66 -8.15 -3.20
CA ALA A 5 3.73 -9.10 -4.30
C ALA A 5 2.55 -8.87 -5.26
N ILE A 6 2.85 -8.72 -6.55
CA ILE A 6 1.84 -8.64 -7.61
C ILE A 6 1.98 -9.88 -8.46
N GLU A 7 1.20 -10.91 -8.13
CA GLU A 7 1.27 -12.22 -8.79
C GLU A 7 1.01 -12.14 -10.30
N ALA A 8 0.09 -11.26 -10.72
CA ALA A 8 -0.27 -11.06 -12.12
C ALA A 8 0.90 -10.57 -12.99
N GLU A 9 1.88 -9.90 -12.38
CA GLU A 9 3.07 -9.35 -13.04
C GLU A 9 4.34 -10.12 -12.65
N ALA A 10 4.18 -11.23 -11.89
CA ALA A 10 5.26 -12.01 -11.31
C ALA A 10 6.34 -11.10 -10.68
N CYS A 11 5.94 -10.14 -9.83
CA CYS A 11 6.88 -9.17 -9.26
C CYS A 11 6.62 -8.90 -7.78
N VAL A 12 7.64 -8.35 -7.12
CA VAL A 12 7.58 -7.87 -5.74
C VAL A 12 8.12 -6.44 -5.69
N LEU A 13 7.33 -5.52 -5.15
CA LEU A 13 7.68 -4.13 -4.93
C LEU A 13 8.09 -3.91 -3.47
N GLN A 14 9.13 -3.11 -3.29
CA GLN A 14 9.56 -2.58 -1.99
C GLN A 14 8.98 -1.18 -1.83
N CYS A 15 8.16 -1.01 -0.80
CA CYS A 15 7.40 0.20 -0.57
C CYS A 15 7.76 0.83 0.78
N GLU A 16 7.66 2.14 0.83
CA GLU A 16 7.76 2.95 2.03
C GLU A 16 6.46 3.71 2.21
N ILE A 17 5.79 3.53 3.35
CA ILE A 17 4.67 4.37 3.75
C ILE A 17 5.26 5.71 4.20
N THR A 18 4.82 6.79 3.58
CA THR A 18 5.29 8.15 3.87
C THR A 18 4.37 8.90 4.82
N ASP A 19 3.07 8.63 4.74
CA ASP A 19 2.07 9.15 5.67
C ASP A 19 0.90 8.18 5.82
N VAL A 20 0.25 8.22 6.99
CA VAL A 20 -0.93 7.40 7.27
C VAL A 20 -1.81 8.13 8.26
N VAL A 21 -3.05 8.38 7.85
CA VAL A 21 -4.09 9.03 8.67
C VAL A 21 -5.23 8.04 8.82
N ILE A 22 -5.49 7.63 10.06
CA ILE A 22 -6.60 6.76 10.42
C ILE A 22 -7.41 7.45 11.51
N GLU A 23 -8.63 7.87 11.17
CA GLU A 23 -9.60 8.44 12.10
C GLU A 23 -10.79 7.50 12.24
N ALA A 24 -11.11 7.15 13.48
CA ALA A 24 -12.24 6.29 13.80
C ALA A 24 -13.57 7.00 13.53
N ALA A 25 -14.59 6.22 13.20
CA ALA A 25 -15.96 6.73 13.18
C ALA A 25 -16.40 7.08 14.62
N HIS A 26 -16.80 8.33 14.82
CA HIS A 26 -17.43 8.84 16.03
C HIS A 26 -18.88 9.27 15.74
N PRO A 27 -19.82 8.33 15.49
CA PRO A 27 -21.19 8.65 15.10
C PRO A 27 -22.00 9.42 16.15
N ALA A 28 -21.49 9.54 17.38
CA ALA A 28 -22.08 10.35 18.45
C ALA A 28 -21.63 11.82 18.44
N ILE A 29 -20.64 12.18 17.62
CA ILE A 29 -20.09 13.51 17.46
C ILE A 29 -20.39 13.91 16.01
N TRP A 30 -21.04 15.07 15.81
CA TRP A 30 -21.43 15.55 14.48
C TRP A 30 -20.81 16.91 14.23
N THR A 31 -19.48 16.96 14.33
CA THR A 31 -18.69 18.15 14.02
C THR A 31 -18.36 18.24 12.52
N SER A 32 -18.30 17.10 11.82
CA SER A 32 -18.11 16.96 10.38
C SER A 32 -18.86 15.72 9.86
N ASP A 33 -19.16 15.65 8.56
CA ASP A 33 -19.73 14.46 7.94
C ASP A 33 -18.79 13.23 8.04
N TRP A 34 -17.49 13.48 8.23
CA TRP A 34 -16.45 12.44 8.35
C TRP A 34 -16.49 11.73 9.69
N ASP A 35 -17.02 12.37 10.74
CA ASP A 35 -17.17 11.79 12.07
C ASP A 35 -18.11 10.56 12.04
N ALA A 36 -19.02 10.46 11.07
CA ALA A 36 -19.96 9.33 11.01
C ALA A 36 -19.37 8.05 10.40
N GLN A 37 -18.33 8.16 9.55
CA GLN A 37 -17.82 7.04 8.73
C GLN A 37 -16.37 6.68 9.04
N GLY A 38 -15.63 7.56 9.72
CA GLY A 38 -14.18 7.44 9.86
C GLY A 38 -13.48 7.82 8.56
N TYR A 39 -12.17 7.91 8.61
CA TYR A 39 -11.33 8.33 7.49
C TYR A 39 -10.02 7.53 7.51
N CYS A 40 -9.63 6.99 6.36
CA CYS A 40 -8.36 6.31 6.19
C CYS A 40 -7.70 6.83 4.91
N GLU A 41 -6.51 7.38 5.04
CA GLU A 41 -5.66 7.81 3.94
C GLU A 41 -4.24 7.27 4.16
N LEU A 42 -3.64 6.73 3.12
CA LEU A 42 -2.29 6.17 3.15
C LEU A 42 -1.51 6.70 1.95
N GLU A 43 -0.41 7.40 2.22
CA GLU A 43 0.54 7.80 1.20
C GLU A 43 1.75 6.86 1.22
N PHE A 44 2.21 6.47 0.02
CA PHE A 44 3.37 5.59 -0.10
C PHE A 44 4.23 5.92 -1.32
N ARG A 45 5.45 5.39 -1.30
CA ARG A 45 6.38 5.43 -2.42
C ARG A 45 6.97 4.05 -2.68
N VAL A 46 7.01 3.66 -3.96
CA VAL A 46 7.76 2.49 -4.42
C VAL A 46 9.25 2.85 -4.52
N VAL A 47 10.09 2.13 -3.80
CA VAL A 47 11.53 2.38 -3.71
C VAL A 47 12.30 1.51 -4.70
N SER A 48 11.91 0.25 -4.84
CA SER A 48 12.50 -0.69 -5.78
C SER A 48 11.53 -1.83 -6.07
N GLY A 49 11.87 -2.68 -7.04
CA GLY A 49 11.09 -3.85 -7.36
C GLY A 49 11.90 -4.90 -8.10
N VAL A 50 11.48 -6.15 -7.96
CA VAL A 50 12.03 -7.29 -8.69
C VAL A 50 10.93 -7.98 -9.47
N VAL A 51 11.21 -8.38 -10.70
CA VAL A 51 10.33 -9.20 -11.54
C VAL A 51 10.97 -10.57 -11.73
N TYR A 52 10.14 -11.60 -11.76
CA TYR A 52 10.54 -12.98 -11.94
C TYR A 52 10.14 -13.45 -13.34
N ASP A 53 11.07 -14.11 -14.02
CA ASP A 53 10.77 -14.78 -15.29
C ASP A 53 10.12 -16.16 -15.08
N GLU A 54 9.85 -16.87 -16.18
CA GLU A 54 9.24 -18.21 -16.16
C GLU A 54 10.10 -19.27 -15.46
N GLN A 55 11.39 -18.99 -15.24
CA GLN A 55 12.33 -19.85 -14.53
C GLN A 55 12.48 -19.43 -13.06
N GLY A 56 11.75 -18.40 -12.62
CA GLY A 56 11.83 -17.84 -11.27
C GLY A 56 13.09 -17.00 -11.02
N GLN A 57 13.80 -16.59 -12.07
CA GLN A 57 14.98 -15.73 -11.92
C GLN A 57 14.56 -14.28 -11.71
N ALA A 58 15.06 -13.68 -10.62
CA ALA A 58 14.79 -12.29 -10.28
C ALA A 58 15.63 -11.34 -11.14
N SER A 59 15.00 -10.29 -11.66
CA SER A 59 15.63 -9.16 -12.33
C SER A 59 15.09 -7.85 -11.77
N GLU A 60 15.91 -6.81 -11.74
CA GLU A 60 15.46 -5.48 -11.30
C GLU A 60 14.45 -4.89 -12.29
N LEU A 61 13.33 -4.40 -11.75
CA LEU A 61 12.23 -3.82 -12.53
C LEU A 61 12.60 -2.43 -13.09
N GLY A 62 13.57 -1.77 -12.46
CA GLY A 62 14.01 -0.42 -12.78
C GLY A 62 12.96 0.66 -12.45
N LEU A 63 13.37 1.92 -12.49
CA LEU A 63 12.50 3.05 -12.10
C LEU A 63 11.24 3.17 -12.98
N ASN A 64 11.38 3.02 -14.30
CA ASN A 64 10.26 3.14 -15.22
C ASN A 64 9.22 2.05 -15.00
N GLY A 65 9.66 0.82 -14.74
CA GLY A 65 8.76 -0.28 -14.48
C GLY A 65 8.11 -0.18 -13.10
N CYS A 66 8.86 0.27 -12.07
CA CYS A 66 8.29 0.57 -10.76
C CYS A 66 7.20 1.64 -10.84
N SER A 67 7.44 2.73 -11.59
CA SER A 67 6.43 3.78 -11.80
C SER A 67 5.18 3.23 -12.52
N ALA A 68 5.37 2.45 -13.58
CA ALA A 68 4.25 1.89 -14.33
C ALA A 68 3.39 0.94 -13.49
N LEU A 69 4.02 0.14 -12.62
CA LEU A 69 3.30 -0.74 -11.70
C LEU A 69 2.65 0.01 -10.54
N ALA A 70 3.33 1.03 -9.98
CA ALA A 70 2.76 1.89 -8.96
C ALA A 70 1.46 2.55 -9.46
N ASP A 71 1.46 3.09 -10.68
CA ASP A 71 0.27 3.71 -11.27
C ASP A 71 -0.83 2.70 -11.58
N ARG A 72 -0.47 1.52 -12.10
CA ARG A 72 -1.44 0.49 -12.50
C ARG A 72 -2.10 -0.21 -11.31
N TYR A 73 -1.34 -0.43 -10.24
CA TYR A 73 -1.76 -1.20 -9.07
C TYR A 73 -1.86 -0.34 -7.81
N ALA A 74 -2.01 0.98 -7.93
CA ALA A 74 -2.03 1.92 -6.81
C ALA A 74 -2.97 1.46 -5.69
N GLU A 75 -4.24 1.21 -6.03
CA GLU A 75 -5.28 0.77 -5.06
C GLU A 75 -4.90 -0.57 -4.40
N TYR A 76 -4.41 -1.53 -5.17
CA TYR A 76 -3.99 -2.83 -4.64
C TYR A 76 -2.79 -2.70 -3.69
N ILE A 77 -1.80 -1.90 -4.07
CA ILE A 77 -0.61 -1.64 -3.25
C ILE A 77 -1.05 -0.99 -1.94
N GLU A 78 -1.90 0.04 -2.00
CA GLU A 78 -2.43 0.72 -0.83
C GLU A 78 -3.13 -0.25 0.13
N GLU A 79 -4.04 -1.10 -0.37
CA GLU A 79 -4.73 -2.10 0.43
C GLU A 79 -3.76 -3.09 1.12
N GLN A 80 -2.75 -3.58 0.39
CA GLN A 80 -1.76 -4.50 0.96
C GLN A 80 -0.87 -3.81 2.01
N LEU A 81 -0.50 -2.55 1.78
CA LEU A 81 0.28 -1.76 2.73
C LEU A 81 -0.52 -1.47 3.98
N LEU A 82 -1.79 -1.07 3.84
CA LEU A 82 -2.68 -0.80 4.97
C LEU A 82 -2.89 -2.05 5.82
N ARG A 83 -3.11 -3.21 5.18
CA ARG A 83 -3.21 -4.50 5.87
C ARG A 83 -1.95 -4.81 6.68
N GLN A 84 -0.77 -4.70 6.05
CA GLN A 84 0.50 -4.93 6.75
C GLN A 84 0.73 -3.91 7.87
N TYR A 85 0.32 -2.66 7.68
CA TYR A 85 0.40 -1.61 8.68
C TYR A 85 -0.44 -1.97 9.91
N HIS A 86 -1.70 -2.39 9.74
CA HIS A 86 -2.55 -2.85 10.83
C HIS A 86 -2.01 -4.10 11.53
N ASP A 87 -1.46 -5.06 10.79
CA ASP A 87 -0.85 -6.27 11.38
C ASP A 87 0.35 -5.92 12.29
N ILE A 88 1.11 -4.86 11.96
CA ILE A 88 2.30 -4.43 12.72
C ILE A 88 1.92 -3.49 13.88
N HIS A 89 1.02 -2.54 13.64
CA HIS A 89 0.69 -1.47 14.59
C HIS A 89 -0.55 -1.78 15.45
N GLY A 90 -1.26 -2.87 15.15
CA GLY A 90 -2.56 -3.21 15.72
C GLY A 90 -3.70 -2.47 15.02
N ASP A 91 -4.91 -3.03 15.14
CA ASP A 91 -6.15 -2.30 14.83
C ASP A 91 -6.18 -1.05 15.74
N LEU A 92 -5.91 0.12 15.17
CA LEU A 92 -6.24 1.37 15.84
C LEU A 92 -7.77 1.39 15.98
N PRO A 93 -8.29 1.57 17.20
CA PRO A 93 -9.70 1.39 17.54
C PRO A 93 -10.64 2.34 16.79
#